data_AF-A0AAU7ELN6-F1
#
_entry.id   AF-A0AAU7ELN6-F1
#
_cell.length_a   1.000
_cell.length_b   1.000
_cell.length_c   1.000
_cell.angle_alpha   90.00
_cell.angle_beta   90.00
_cell.angle_gamma   90.00
#
_symmetry.space_group_name_H-M   'P 1'
#
loop_
_entity.id
_entity.type
_entity.pdbx_description
1 polymer ?
#
loop_
_entity_poly.entity_id
_entity_poly.type
_entity_poly.pdbx_seq_one_letter_code
_entity_poly.pdbx_strand_id
1 'polypeptide(L)'
;MKFYRKEFLLIAIILLSVNATCQDNTSSVTDADSKVEKRSKKKKRYKLSNIDLSHWSVTTPELNEKGKATNIEPPEILNYASDERLLKYMYNDSTSGTLMFYAYPSEATTANTKYSRSELREQMVPGNNAVNWTFAQGGTMKGKLAMEDVSKDANGKYHKVIIMQIHGRLTNKQRDLIKQKDNNAPPILKIYWQDGKIRVKTKELKDVSVIGDALLHEDAWGDDEGFNFEQEVGFGKFTLEVRASDGKMVVVLNNSEYKVYENIHIKKWGVFENYFKAGNYFQSRDEGAFATVKYYELEVTH
;
A
#
# COMPACT_ATOMS: atom_id res chain seq x y z
N MET A 1 4.01 -55.23 45.26
CA MET A 1 5.43 -54.93 45.60
C MET A 1 5.92 -53.90 44.59
N LYS A 2 6.36 -52.67 44.88
CA LYS A 2 6.66 -51.95 46.12
C LYS A 2 6.02 -50.55 45.99
N PHE A 3 5.36 -50.11 47.06
CA PHE A 3 4.80 -48.78 47.23
C PHE A 3 5.89 -47.83 47.72
N TYR A 4 5.94 -46.60 47.18
CA TYR A 4 6.59 -45.47 47.85
C TYR A 4 5.55 -44.36 48.05
N ARG A 5 5.04 -44.31 49.28
CA ARG A 5 4.36 -43.17 49.91
C ARG A 5 5.44 -42.37 50.66
N LYS A 6 5.39 -41.03 50.60
CA LYS A 6 5.86 -40.07 51.61
C LYS A 6 5.36 -38.68 51.14
N GLU A 7 4.20 -38.26 51.63
CA GLU A 7 3.98 -37.47 52.85
C GLU A 7 3.95 -35.97 52.56
N PHE A 8 2.76 -35.39 52.78
CA PHE A 8 2.41 -33.99 52.71
C PHE A 8 3.17 -33.18 53.77
N LEU A 9 3.64 -31.98 53.41
CA LEU A 9 3.81 -30.90 54.39
C LEU A 9 3.13 -29.63 53.86
N LEU A 10 1.94 -29.37 54.42
CA LEU A 10 1.22 -28.11 54.36
C LEU A 10 1.90 -27.15 55.35
N ILE A 11 2.34 -25.97 54.93
CA ILE A 11 2.68 -24.88 55.85
C ILE A 11 1.69 -23.75 55.60
N ALA A 12 0.86 -23.49 56.61
CA ALA A 12 -0.12 -22.43 56.68
C ALA A 12 0.40 -21.26 57.53
N ILE A 13 0.23 -20.05 56.99
CA ILE A 13 -0.23 -18.79 57.60
C ILE A 13 0.47 -18.29 58.88
N ILE A 14 0.89 -17.01 58.87
CA ILE A 14 0.40 -15.95 59.77
C ILE A 14 0.84 -14.57 59.23
N LEU A 15 -0.17 -13.79 58.83
CA LEU A 15 -0.10 -12.34 58.61
C LEU A 15 -0.19 -11.65 59.98
N LEU A 16 0.84 -10.88 60.35
CA LEU A 16 0.79 -9.99 61.50
C LEU A 16 0.44 -8.58 61.03
N SER A 17 -0.84 -8.25 61.08
CA SER A 17 -1.35 -6.88 61.05
C SER A 17 -1.28 -6.30 62.46
N VAL A 18 -0.36 -5.37 62.70
CA VAL A 18 -0.35 -4.57 63.93
C VAL A 18 -1.25 -3.35 63.71
N ASN A 19 -2.43 -3.40 64.32
CA ASN A 19 -3.24 -2.21 64.61
C ASN A 19 -2.65 -1.57 65.88
N ALA A 20 -2.01 -0.42 65.73
CA ALA A 20 -1.72 0.48 66.83
C ALA A 20 -2.60 1.73 66.67
N THR A 21 -3.68 1.75 67.42
CA THR A 21 -4.43 2.95 67.77
C THR A 21 -3.56 3.86 68.65
N CYS A 22 -3.46 5.15 68.32
CA CYS A 22 -3.05 6.16 69.29
C CYS A 22 -3.94 7.39 69.17
N GLN A 23 -4.42 7.82 70.32
CA GLN A 23 -5.35 8.91 70.58
C GLN A 23 -4.74 10.30 70.34
N ASP A 24 -5.68 11.24 70.20
CA ASP A 24 -5.55 12.67 69.97
C ASP A 24 -4.52 13.40 70.83
N ASN A 25 -3.78 14.30 70.19
CA ASN A 25 -3.28 15.53 70.81
C ASN A 25 -3.55 16.69 69.85
N THR A 26 -4.44 17.60 70.28
CA THR A 26 -4.65 18.91 69.67
C THR A 26 -3.45 19.82 69.92
N SER A 27 -2.86 20.38 68.87
CA SER A 27 -2.67 21.83 68.66
C SER A 27 -1.54 22.17 67.68
N SER A 28 -1.72 23.33 67.05
CA SER A 28 -0.79 24.13 66.24
C SER A 28 -0.83 23.93 64.72
N VAL A 29 -1.37 24.98 64.10
CA VAL A 29 -1.45 25.32 62.69
C VAL A 29 -0.07 25.29 62.04
N THR A 30 0.05 24.62 60.89
CA THR A 30 0.76 25.14 59.71
C THR A 30 0.16 24.47 58.47
N ASP A 31 -0.46 25.28 57.60
CA ASP A 31 -0.89 24.88 56.26
C ASP A 31 0.33 24.43 55.44
N ALA A 32 0.53 23.12 55.37
CA ALA A 32 1.42 22.52 54.40
C ALA A 32 0.62 22.28 53.12
N ASP A 33 0.75 23.22 52.18
CA ASP A 33 0.29 23.11 50.80
C ASP A 33 0.78 21.78 50.19
N SER A 34 -0.08 20.77 50.20
CA SER A 34 0.16 19.52 49.49
C SER A 34 0.03 19.80 47.99
N LYS A 35 1.17 20.13 47.36
CA LYS A 35 1.29 20.14 45.90
C LYS A 35 0.99 18.73 45.40
N VAL A 36 -0.26 18.52 44.99
CA VAL A 36 -0.64 17.43 44.10
C VAL A 36 0.20 17.60 42.84
N GLU A 37 1.26 16.79 42.70
CA GLU A 37 1.97 16.64 41.44
C GLU A 37 0.97 16.16 40.40
N LYS A 38 0.49 17.10 39.58
CA LYS A 38 -0.19 16.80 38.33
C LYS A 38 0.78 15.95 37.52
N ARG A 39 0.56 14.62 37.49
CA ARG A 39 1.14 13.72 36.49
C ARG A 39 0.98 14.41 35.14
N SER A 40 2.10 14.83 34.56
CA SER A 40 2.09 15.44 33.24
C SER A 40 1.42 14.43 32.31
N LYS A 41 0.31 14.83 31.68
CA LYS A 41 -0.31 14.02 30.62
C LYS A 41 0.79 13.82 29.59
N LYS A 42 1.32 12.59 29.47
CA LYS A 42 2.26 12.22 28.40
C LYS A 42 1.66 12.72 27.10
N LYS A 43 2.29 13.73 26.50
CA LYS A 43 1.87 14.31 25.23
C LYS A 43 1.82 13.14 24.25
N LYS A 44 0.64 12.76 23.76
CA LYS A 44 0.51 11.69 22.76
C LYS A 44 1.36 12.10 21.56
N ARG A 45 2.48 11.41 21.33
CA ARG A 45 3.36 11.66 20.19
C ARG A 45 2.67 11.04 18.97
N TYR A 46 1.94 11.85 18.22
CA TYR A 46 1.40 11.44 16.93
C TYR A 46 2.53 11.39 15.91
N LYS A 47 2.51 10.38 15.03
CA LYS A 47 3.42 10.26 13.90
C LYS A 47 2.62 10.49 12.62
N LEU A 48 3.04 11.44 11.81
CA LEU A 48 2.49 11.60 10.46
C LEU A 48 3.34 10.80 9.48
N SER A 49 2.69 10.27 8.45
CA SER A 49 3.38 9.79 7.26
C SER A 49 4.25 10.91 6.69
N ASN A 50 5.46 10.55 6.26
CA ASN A 50 6.42 11.44 5.59
C ASN A 50 6.44 11.24 4.06
N ILE A 51 5.47 10.51 3.51
CA ILE A 51 5.33 10.29 2.07
C ILE A 51 4.97 11.62 1.40
N ASP A 52 5.78 12.04 0.44
CA ASP A 52 5.49 13.22 -0.38
C ASP A 52 4.42 12.89 -1.42
N LEU A 53 3.26 13.55 -1.31
CA LEU A 53 2.11 13.39 -2.20
C LEU A 53 2.05 14.46 -3.30
N SER A 54 3.03 15.36 -3.39
CA SER A 54 3.04 16.45 -4.37
C SER A 54 3.08 15.97 -5.82
N HIS A 55 3.63 14.77 -6.06
CA HIS A 55 3.72 14.12 -7.37
C HIS A 55 2.74 12.96 -7.52
N TRP A 56 1.63 12.95 -6.77
CA TRP A 56 0.65 11.88 -6.81
C TRP A 56 -0.77 12.43 -6.90
N SER A 57 -1.57 11.79 -7.75
CA SER A 57 -3.03 11.82 -7.63
C SER A 57 -3.51 10.55 -6.94
N VAL A 58 -4.70 10.55 -6.34
CA VAL A 58 -5.32 9.36 -5.75
C VAL A 58 -6.71 9.15 -6.32
N THR A 59 -7.00 7.92 -6.76
CA THR A 59 -8.36 7.49 -7.08
C THR A 59 -8.92 6.67 -5.92
N THR A 60 -10.16 6.97 -5.49
CA THR A 60 -10.84 6.30 -4.37
C THR A 60 -11.90 5.30 -4.87
N PRO A 61 -12.40 4.39 -4.00
CA PRO A 61 -13.41 3.41 -4.37
C PRO A 61 -14.83 3.99 -4.29
N GLU A 62 -15.00 5.31 -4.38
CA GLU A 62 -16.32 5.96 -4.40
C GLU A 62 -16.55 6.79 -5.66
N LEU A 63 -17.81 6.91 -6.04
CA LEU A 63 -18.24 7.78 -7.11
C LEU A 63 -18.31 9.23 -6.61
N ASN A 64 -17.86 10.16 -7.44
CA ASN A 64 -18.17 11.57 -7.28
C ASN A 64 -19.60 11.87 -7.73
N GLU A 65 -20.02 13.12 -7.55
CA GLU A 65 -21.35 13.62 -7.94
C GLU A 65 -21.68 13.40 -9.44
N LYS A 66 -20.67 13.20 -10.29
CA LYS A 66 -20.82 12.93 -11.72
C LYS A 66 -20.84 11.44 -12.07
N GLY A 67 -20.92 10.55 -11.06
CA GLY A 67 -20.95 9.10 -11.27
C GLY A 67 -19.64 8.53 -11.80
N LYS A 68 -18.50 9.20 -11.58
CA LYS A 68 -17.15 8.69 -11.92
C LYS A 68 -16.37 8.41 -10.65
N ALA A 69 -15.42 7.47 -10.69
CA ALA A 69 -14.50 7.27 -9.58
C ALA A 69 -13.85 8.60 -9.16
N THR A 70 -13.90 8.91 -7.86
CA THR A 70 -13.36 10.14 -7.30
C THR A 70 -11.85 10.12 -7.44
N ASN A 71 -11.30 11.20 -8.01
CA ASN A 71 -9.87 11.37 -8.21
C ASN A 71 -9.45 12.74 -7.67
N ILE A 72 -8.51 12.74 -6.74
CA ILE A 72 -7.98 13.95 -6.08
C ILE A 72 -6.53 14.12 -6.51
N GLU A 73 -6.18 15.32 -6.97
CA GLU A 73 -4.85 15.66 -7.47
C GLU A 73 -4.20 16.74 -6.61
N PRO A 74 -2.90 17.03 -6.76
CA PRO A 74 -2.27 18.19 -6.17
C PRO A 74 -2.93 19.50 -6.65
N PRO A 75 -3.09 20.50 -5.76
CA PRO A 75 -2.64 20.51 -4.36
C PRO A 75 -3.64 19.89 -3.37
N GLU A 76 -4.86 19.52 -3.78
CA GLU A 76 -5.92 19.05 -2.86
C GLU A 76 -5.52 17.80 -2.08
N ILE A 77 -4.84 16.85 -2.73
CA ILE A 77 -4.36 15.61 -2.09
C ILE A 77 -3.43 15.86 -0.90
N LEU A 78 -2.75 17.02 -0.85
CA LEU A 78 -1.86 17.36 0.27
C LEU A 78 -2.65 17.56 1.58
N ASN A 79 -3.95 17.84 1.48
CA ASN A 79 -4.87 17.98 2.61
C ASN A 79 -5.63 16.68 2.93
N TYR A 80 -5.09 15.51 2.54
CA TYR A 80 -5.75 14.20 2.70
C TYR A 80 -6.26 13.91 4.13
N ALA A 81 -5.58 14.45 5.14
CA ALA A 81 -5.94 14.23 6.55
C ALA A 81 -7.23 14.96 6.98
N SER A 82 -7.73 15.89 6.17
CA SER A 82 -8.95 16.66 6.42
C SER A 82 -9.95 16.62 5.27
N ASP A 83 -9.57 16.07 4.11
CA ASP A 83 -10.45 15.96 2.95
C ASP A 83 -11.47 14.83 3.16
N GLU A 84 -12.74 15.18 3.31
CA GLU A 84 -13.84 14.24 3.57
C GLU A 84 -13.95 13.15 2.50
N ARG A 85 -13.53 13.43 1.26
CA ARG A 85 -13.51 12.47 0.15
C ARG A 85 -12.44 11.39 0.33
N LEU A 86 -11.45 11.63 1.19
CA LEU A 86 -10.30 10.76 1.42
C LEU A 86 -10.29 10.10 2.79
N LEU A 87 -10.91 10.69 3.83
CA LEU A 87 -10.81 10.25 5.22
C LEU A 87 -11.04 8.74 5.45
N LYS A 88 -11.90 8.11 4.65
CA LYS A 88 -12.19 6.67 4.74
C LYS A 88 -11.24 5.79 3.91
N TYR A 89 -10.62 6.35 2.87
CA TYR A 89 -9.93 5.60 1.82
C TYR A 89 -8.43 5.79 1.83
N MET A 90 -7.97 6.97 2.22
CA MET A 90 -6.57 7.34 2.34
C MET A 90 -6.36 8.22 3.59
N TYR A 91 -5.78 7.65 4.65
CA TYR A 91 -5.69 8.33 5.95
C TYR A 91 -4.41 7.99 6.71
N ASN A 92 -4.04 8.82 7.69
CA ASN A 92 -2.86 8.59 8.51
C ASN A 92 -3.19 7.70 9.73
N ASP A 93 -2.50 6.57 9.88
CA ASP A 93 -2.44 5.90 11.20
C ASP A 93 -1.35 6.56 12.04
N SER A 94 -1.80 7.38 13.00
CA SER A 94 -0.93 8.18 13.86
C SER A 94 -0.10 7.36 14.86
N THR A 95 -0.44 6.09 15.05
CA THR A 95 0.29 5.16 15.93
C THR A 95 1.56 4.65 15.24
N SER A 96 1.41 4.25 13.98
CA SER A 96 2.50 3.69 13.19
C SER A 96 3.21 4.70 12.29
N GLY A 97 2.60 5.87 12.05
CA GLY A 97 3.10 6.88 11.12
C GLY A 97 2.97 6.44 9.67
N THR A 98 1.90 5.72 9.33
CA THR A 98 1.68 5.16 7.99
C THR A 98 0.56 5.86 7.25
N LEU A 99 0.67 5.87 5.93
CA LEU A 99 -0.44 6.17 5.04
C LEU A 99 -1.20 4.88 4.75
N MET A 100 -2.50 4.88 5.07
CA MET A 100 -3.41 3.75 4.97
C MET A 100 -4.19 3.85 3.66
N PHE A 101 -4.32 2.74 2.92
CA PHE A 101 -5.14 2.66 1.71
C PHE A 101 -6.22 1.60 1.88
N TYR A 102 -7.46 2.02 2.09
CA TYR A 102 -8.62 1.15 2.22
C TYR A 102 -9.44 1.11 0.94
N ALA A 103 -9.77 -0.10 0.46
CA ALA A 103 -10.63 -0.30 -0.68
C ALA A 103 -11.55 -1.51 -0.49
N TYR A 104 -12.71 -1.44 -1.12
CA TYR A 104 -13.77 -2.45 -1.10
C TYR A 104 -14.47 -2.44 -2.46
N PRO A 105 -15.11 -3.54 -2.90
CA PRO A 105 -15.83 -3.58 -4.17
C PRO A 105 -16.91 -2.52 -4.25
N SER A 106 -16.87 -1.73 -5.32
CA SER A 106 -17.87 -0.72 -5.59
C SER A 106 -17.99 -0.49 -7.11
N GLU A 107 -19.03 0.22 -7.50
CA GLU A 107 -19.22 0.65 -8.90
C GLU A 107 -18.23 1.73 -9.34
N ALA A 108 -17.40 2.25 -8.43
CA ALA A 108 -16.40 3.27 -8.69
C ALA A 108 -15.17 2.70 -9.40
N THR A 109 -15.39 2.36 -10.66
CA THR A 109 -14.35 1.93 -11.59
C THR A 109 -14.10 3.03 -12.64
N THR A 110 -12.89 3.08 -13.19
CA THR A 110 -12.59 3.93 -14.36
C THR A 110 -12.79 3.14 -15.65
N ALA A 111 -12.84 3.85 -16.78
CA ALA A 111 -13.20 3.30 -18.10
C ALA A 111 -12.46 2.02 -18.52
N ASN A 112 -11.23 1.83 -18.03
CA ASN A 112 -10.35 0.72 -18.41
C ASN A 112 -10.09 -0.26 -17.25
N THR A 113 -10.94 -0.25 -16.22
CA THR A 113 -10.71 -1.00 -14.98
C THR A 113 -11.97 -1.74 -14.54
N LYS A 114 -11.78 -2.91 -13.91
CA LYS A 114 -12.87 -3.78 -13.48
C LYS A 114 -13.09 -3.79 -11.97
N TYR A 115 -12.19 -3.19 -11.21
CA TYR A 115 -12.23 -3.22 -9.76
C TYR A 115 -11.98 -1.82 -9.21
N SER A 116 -12.48 -1.58 -8.01
CA SER A 116 -12.29 -0.35 -7.25
C SER A 116 -10.88 -0.29 -6.65
N ARG A 117 -10.47 0.90 -6.22
CA ARG A 117 -9.12 1.15 -5.70
C ARG A 117 -9.10 2.32 -4.73
N SER A 118 -8.16 2.29 -3.80
CA SER A 118 -7.59 3.48 -3.16
C SER A 118 -6.12 3.47 -3.53
N GLU A 119 -5.76 4.16 -4.60
CA GLU A 119 -4.45 3.97 -5.24
C GLU A 119 -3.92 5.27 -5.83
N LEU A 120 -2.64 5.51 -5.58
CA LEU A 120 -1.89 6.63 -6.11
C LEU A 120 -1.52 6.39 -7.58
N ARG A 121 -1.53 7.47 -8.35
CA ARG A 121 -1.04 7.54 -9.73
C ARG A 121 -0.02 8.67 -9.83
N GLU A 122 1.20 8.32 -10.20
CA GLU A 122 2.32 9.25 -10.32
C GLU A 122 2.04 10.37 -11.32
N GLN A 123 2.44 11.59 -10.97
CA GLN A 123 2.43 12.78 -11.80
C GLN A 123 3.82 13.43 -11.79
N MET A 124 4.60 13.21 -12.86
CA MET A 124 5.94 13.83 -12.99
C MET A 124 5.88 15.36 -12.84
N VAL A 125 4.78 15.96 -13.33
CA VAL A 125 4.43 17.35 -13.07
C VAL A 125 3.14 17.35 -12.24
N PRO A 126 3.13 17.94 -11.03
CA PRO A 126 1.96 17.98 -10.15
C PRO A 126 0.70 18.47 -10.87
N GLY A 127 -0.41 17.75 -10.75
CA GLY A 127 -1.68 18.07 -11.40
C GLY A 127 -1.72 17.85 -12.92
N ASN A 128 -0.71 17.18 -13.50
CA ASN A 128 -0.64 16.94 -14.94
C ASN A 128 -0.39 15.47 -15.28
N ASN A 129 -1.43 14.80 -15.79
CA ASN A 129 -1.35 13.40 -16.21
C ASN A 129 -0.75 13.18 -17.62
N ALA A 130 -0.38 14.25 -18.33
CA ALA A 130 0.15 14.16 -19.69
C ALA A 130 1.68 14.04 -19.76
N VAL A 131 2.41 14.37 -18.68
CA VAL A 131 3.87 14.25 -18.61
C VAL A 131 4.23 12.96 -17.87
N ASN A 132 4.93 12.06 -18.55
CA ASN A 132 5.22 10.69 -18.13
C ASN A 132 6.61 10.28 -18.66
N TRP A 133 7.13 9.13 -18.24
CA TRP A 133 8.52 8.73 -18.53
C TRP A 133 8.61 7.45 -19.36
N THR A 134 9.65 7.33 -20.18
CA THR A 134 9.96 6.12 -20.95
C THR A 134 10.94 5.24 -20.18
N PHE A 135 11.00 3.94 -20.49
CA PHE A 135 12.01 3.05 -19.88
C PHE A 135 13.44 3.53 -20.12
N ALA A 136 13.71 4.20 -21.25
CA ALA A 136 15.01 4.78 -21.54
C ALA A 136 15.40 5.94 -20.60
N GLN A 137 14.43 6.78 -20.18
CA GLN A 137 14.64 7.76 -19.13
C GLN A 137 14.84 7.09 -17.77
N GLY A 138 14.13 5.99 -17.56
CA GLY A 138 14.23 5.18 -16.34
C GLY A 138 13.43 5.75 -15.18
N GLY A 139 13.33 4.95 -14.12
CA GLY A 139 12.63 5.33 -12.91
C GLY A 139 12.77 4.26 -11.85
N THR A 140 12.87 4.67 -10.59
CA THR A 140 12.86 3.78 -9.43
C THR A 140 11.72 4.14 -8.51
N MET A 141 10.85 3.20 -8.19
CA MET A 141 9.86 3.32 -7.13
C MET A 141 10.22 2.38 -6.00
N LYS A 142 10.38 2.89 -4.79
CA LYS A 142 10.66 2.09 -3.60
C LYS A 142 9.65 2.39 -2.52
N GLY A 143 9.15 1.33 -1.88
CA GLY A 143 8.22 1.47 -0.77
C GLY A 143 8.47 0.44 0.32
N LYS A 144 8.12 0.83 1.54
CA LYS A 144 8.09 -0.03 2.71
C LYS A 144 6.66 -0.11 3.18
N LEU A 145 6.11 -1.32 3.18
CA LEU A 145 4.68 -1.53 3.29
C LEU A 145 4.35 -2.81 4.06
N ALA A 146 3.08 -2.94 4.42
CA ALA A 146 2.52 -4.14 5.01
C ALA A 146 1.07 -4.30 4.54
N MET A 147 0.60 -5.54 4.41
CA MET A 147 -0.84 -5.79 4.38
C MET A 147 -1.36 -5.63 5.81
N GLU A 148 -2.36 -4.77 6.03
CA GLU A 148 -2.98 -4.63 7.35
C GLU A 148 -4.09 -5.65 7.56
N ASP A 149 -5.02 -5.66 6.61
CA ASP A 149 -6.17 -6.55 6.67
C ASP A 149 -6.69 -6.80 5.26
N VAL A 150 -7.20 -8.00 5.03
CA VAL A 150 -7.78 -8.38 3.77
C VAL A 150 -8.77 -9.52 4.00
N SER A 151 -9.96 -9.32 3.47
CA SER A 151 -11.04 -10.31 3.49
C SER A 151 -10.65 -11.61 2.76
N LYS A 152 -11.40 -12.67 3.04
CA LYS A 152 -11.23 -13.99 2.41
C LYS A 152 -12.40 -14.31 1.49
N ASP A 153 -12.15 -15.15 0.49
CA ASP A 153 -13.17 -15.74 -0.36
C ASP A 153 -13.93 -16.87 0.39
N ALA A 154 -14.95 -17.42 -0.25
CA ALA A 154 -15.75 -18.52 0.30
C ALA A 154 -14.95 -19.81 0.61
N ASN A 155 -13.75 -19.96 0.04
CA ASN A 155 -12.86 -21.09 0.28
C ASN A 155 -11.83 -20.81 1.39
N GLY A 156 -11.88 -19.62 2.01
CA GLY A 156 -10.97 -19.20 3.07
C GLY A 156 -9.61 -18.70 2.57
N LYS A 157 -9.43 -18.47 1.27
CA LYS A 157 -8.23 -17.84 0.70
C LYS A 157 -8.34 -16.33 0.77
N TYR A 158 -7.23 -15.64 1.01
CA TYR A 158 -7.25 -14.19 1.05
C TYR A 158 -7.49 -13.61 -0.34
N HIS A 159 -8.27 -12.54 -0.41
CA HIS A 159 -8.41 -11.79 -1.64
C HIS A 159 -7.06 -11.20 -2.09
N LYS A 160 -6.89 -11.09 -3.41
CA LYS A 160 -5.69 -10.53 -4.02
C LYS A 160 -5.75 -9.01 -4.01
N VAL A 161 -4.60 -8.38 -3.82
CA VAL A 161 -4.47 -6.92 -3.86
C VAL A 161 -3.27 -6.57 -4.73
N ILE A 162 -3.47 -5.72 -5.74
CA ILE A 162 -2.33 -5.10 -6.44
C ILE A 162 -1.86 -3.92 -5.59
N ILE A 163 -0.59 -3.94 -5.23
CA ILE A 163 0.02 -2.96 -4.32
C ILE A 163 0.94 -1.98 -5.05
N MET A 164 1.59 -2.41 -6.13
CA MET A 164 2.46 -1.55 -6.96
C MET A 164 2.32 -1.88 -8.43
N GLN A 165 2.44 -0.88 -9.30
CA GLN A 165 2.38 -1.06 -10.76
C GLN A 165 3.34 -0.12 -11.49
N ILE A 166 3.69 -0.52 -12.72
CA ILE A 166 4.05 0.42 -13.79
C ILE A 166 2.97 0.29 -14.85
N HIS A 167 2.32 1.40 -15.17
CA HIS A 167 1.27 1.43 -16.17
C HIS A 167 1.75 2.17 -17.41
N GLY A 168 1.58 1.55 -18.59
CA GLY A 168 1.86 2.18 -19.86
C GLY A 168 0.88 3.30 -20.16
N ARG A 169 1.33 4.24 -20.98
CA ARG A 169 0.52 5.31 -21.54
C ARG A 169 0.95 5.60 -22.98
N LEU A 170 -0.04 5.77 -23.85
CA LEU A 170 0.17 6.32 -25.18
C LEU A 170 0.36 7.85 -25.07
N THR A 171 1.33 8.40 -25.80
CA THR A 171 1.33 9.84 -26.08
C THR A 171 0.07 10.24 -26.85
N ASN A 172 -0.29 11.52 -26.86
CA ASN A 172 -1.41 12.00 -27.68
C ASN A 172 -1.19 11.68 -29.16
N LYS A 173 0.05 11.83 -29.65
CA LYS A 173 0.43 11.48 -31.02
C LYS A 173 0.21 10.00 -31.33
N GLN A 174 0.64 9.10 -30.44
CA GLN A 174 0.44 7.65 -30.60
C GLN A 174 -1.04 7.29 -30.56
N ARG A 175 -1.80 7.81 -29.60
CA ARG A 175 -3.26 7.63 -29.53
C ARG A 175 -3.92 8.02 -30.85
N ASP A 176 -3.62 9.20 -31.36
CA ASP A 176 -4.24 9.73 -32.57
C ASP A 176 -3.84 8.93 -33.81
N LEU A 177 -2.58 8.47 -33.88
CA LEU A 177 -2.04 7.62 -34.93
C LEU A 177 -2.83 6.31 -35.08
N ILE A 178 -3.08 5.62 -33.96
CA ILE A 178 -3.84 4.36 -33.95
C ILE A 178 -5.35 4.56 -33.75
N LYS A 179 -5.81 5.82 -33.74
CA LYS A 179 -7.22 6.23 -33.57
C LYS A 179 -7.88 5.66 -32.29
N GLN A 180 -7.14 5.59 -31.20
CA GLN A 180 -7.67 5.12 -29.92
C GLN A 180 -8.44 6.23 -29.19
N LYS A 181 -9.49 5.84 -28.45
CA LYS A 181 -10.38 6.78 -27.72
C LYS A 181 -9.68 7.53 -26.58
N ASP A 182 -8.62 6.95 -26.02
CA ASP A 182 -7.90 7.43 -24.85
C ASP A 182 -6.42 7.03 -24.91
N ASN A 183 -5.64 7.52 -23.95
CA ASN A 183 -4.20 7.29 -23.87
C ASN A 183 -3.83 5.97 -23.17
N ASN A 184 -4.76 5.03 -23.00
CA ASN A 184 -4.51 3.79 -22.29
C ASN A 184 -3.50 2.91 -23.04
N ALA A 185 -2.56 2.33 -22.31
CA ALA A 185 -1.73 1.22 -22.76
C ALA A 185 -1.64 0.17 -21.64
N PRO A 186 -1.19 -1.06 -21.93
CA PRO A 186 -1.18 -2.13 -20.92
C PRO A 186 -0.37 -1.79 -19.64
N PRO A 187 -0.70 -2.39 -18.48
CA PRO A 187 0.17 -2.34 -17.30
C PRO A 187 1.31 -3.35 -17.42
N ILE A 188 2.51 -2.89 -17.79
CA ILE A 188 3.71 -3.75 -17.96
C ILE A 188 4.13 -4.45 -16.67
N LEU A 189 3.79 -3.89 -15.52
CA LEU A 189 4.08 -4.47 -14.22
C LEU A 189 2.87 -4.37 -13.30
N LYS A 190 2.49 -5.49 -12.69
CA LYS A 190 1.56 -5.57 -11.56
C LYS A 190 2.18 -6.42 -10.46
N ILE A 191 2.36 -5.84 -9.29
CA ILE A 191 2.83 -6.53 -8.09
C ILE A 191 1.65 -6.73 -7.16
N TYR A 192 1.38 -7.98 -6.82
CA TYR A 192 0.30 -8.43 -5.97
C TYR A 192 0.83 -8.84 -4.60
N TRP A 193 0.07 -8.50 -3.56
CA TRP A 193 0.02 -9.33 -2.37
C TRP A 193 -1.07 -10.39 -2.60
N GLN A 194 -0.70 -11.66 -2.47
CA GLN A 194 -1.61 -12.79 -2.70
C GLN A 194 -1.28 -13.90 -1.70
N ASP A 195 -2.22 -14.21 -0.81
CA ASP A 195 -2.09 -15.27 0.20
C ASP A 195 -0.75 -15.21 0.97
N GLY A 196 -0.37 -14.02 1.46
CA GLY A 196 0.86 -13.82 2.22
C GLY A 196 2.15 -13.69 1.40
N LYS A 197 2.09 -13.89 0.07
CA LYS A 197 3.25 -13.79 -0.83
C LYS A 197 3.19 -12.60 -1.77
N ILE A 198 4.36 -12.22 -2.27
CA ILE A 198 4.49 -11.23 -3.35
C ILE A 198 4.52 -11.96 -4.68
N ARG A 199 3.54 -11.65 -5.54
CA ARG A 199 3.44 -12.15 -6.90
C ARG A 199 3.61 -11.03 -7.90
N VAL A 200 4.46 -11.21 -8.89
CA VAL A 200 4.72 -10.28 -9.98
C VAL A 200 4.09 -10.82 -11.25
N LYS A 201 3.39 -9.97 -11.99
CA LYS A 201 2.97 -10.24 -13.37
C LYS A 201 3.45 -9.14 -14.28
N THR A 202 3.83 -9.51 -15.49
CA THR A 202 4.24 -8.59 -16.55
C THR A 202 3.45 -8.80 -17.84
N LYS A 203 3.68 -7.93 -18.82
CA LYS A 203 3.16 -8.07 -20.18
C LYS A 203 4.22 -8.59 -21.12
N GLU A 204 3.81 -9.48 -22.02
CA GLU A 204 4.65 -10.04 -23.09
C GLU A 204 3.97 -9.84 -24.43
N LEU A 205 4.75 -9.66 -25.49
CA LEU A 205 4.19 -9.64 -26.85
C LEU A 205 3.70 -11.03 -27.21
N LYS A 206 2.46 -11.12 -27.71
CA LYS A 206 1.90 -12.38 -28.22
C LYS A 206 2.64 -12.87 -29.45
N ASP A 207 3.11 -11.94 -30.28
CA ASP A 207 3.97 -12.20 -31.42
C ASP A 207 5.20 -11.27 -31.35
N VAL A 208 6.37 -11.86 -31.14
CA VAL A 208 7.65 -11.15 -31.04
C VAL A 208 8.13 -10.57 -32.36
N SER A 209 7.50 -10.90 -33.49
CA SER A 209 7.82 -10.31 -34.80
C SER A 209 7.20 -8.92 -35.00
N VAL A 210 6.17 -8.56 -34.21
CA VAL A 210 5.46 -7.28 -34.29
C VAL A 210 6.41 -6.09 -34.10
N ILE A 211 6.30 -5.07 -34.95
CA ILE A 211 7.14 -3.86 -34.96
C ILE A 211 6.29 -2.61 -35.24
N GLY A 212 6.88 -1.43 -35.02
CA GLY A 212 6.26 -0.14 -35.35
C GLY A 212 4.94 0.09 -34.60
N ASP A 213 3.97 0.69 -35.27
CA ASP A 213 2.70 1.12 -34.67
C ASP A 213 1.86 -0.05 -34.14
N ALA A 214 2.06 -1.26 -34.66
CA ALA A 214 1.37 -2.45 -34.18
C ALA A 214 1.72 -2.79 -32.72
N LEU A 215 2.87 -2.32 -32.21
CA LEU A 215 3.23 -2.45 -30.79
C LEU A 215 2.32 -1.64 -29.86
N LEU A 216 1.68 -0.58 -30.38
CA LEU A 216 0.92 0.38 -29.57
C LEU A 216 -0.46 -0.17 -29.16
N HIS A 217 -0.94 -1.23 -29.81
CA HIS A 217 -2.23 -1.81 -29.53
C HIS A 217 -2.18 -2.74 -28.31
N GLU A 218 -3.12 -2.56 -27.37
CA GLU A 218 -3.19 -3.37 -26.15
C GLU A 218 -3.32 -4.87 -26.42
N ASP A 219 -4.00 -5.25 -27.50
CA ASP A 219 -4.22 -6.64 -27.89
C ASP A 219 -2.95 -7.34 -28.43
N ALA A 220 -1.90 -6.61 -28.77
CA ALA A 220 -0.58 -7.17 -29.08
C ALA A 220 0.10 -7.77 -27.83
N TRP A 221 -0.35 -7.39 -26.63
CA TRP A 221 0.29 -7.76 -25.36
C TRP A 221 -0.56 -8.74 -24.54
N GLY A 222 0.03 -9.89 -24.20
CA GLY A 222 -0.50 -10.91 -23.30
C GLY A 222 0.04 -10.76 -21.87
N ASP A 223 -0.54 -11.51 -20.95
CA ASP A 223 0.02 -11.68 -19.60
C ASP A 223 1.11 -12.77 -19.62
N ASP A 224 2.15 -12.60 -18.80
CA ASP A 224 3.09 -13.68 -18.48
C ASP A 224 2.47 -14.75 -17.56
N GLU A 225 3.23 -15.83 -17.34
CA GLU A 225 2.90 -16.89 -16.36
C GLU A 225 2.91 -16.38 -14.91
N GLY A 226 3.59 -15.26 -14.67
CA GLY A 226 3.77 -14.63 -13.37
C GLY A 226 4.80 -15.34 -12.49
N PHE A 227 5.40 -14.56 -11.59
CA PHE A 227 6.48 -15.00 -10.72
C PHE A 227 6.09 -14.78 -9.25
N ASN A 228 6.33 -15.76 -8.39
CA ASN A 228 6.20 -15.57 -6.94
C ASN A 228 7.60 -15.46 -6.35
N PHE A 229 7.80 -14.50 -5.46
CA PHE A 229 8.98 -14.53 -4.58
C PHE A 229 8.87 -15.71 -3.61
N GLU A 230 10.03 -16.23 -3.20
CA GLU A 230 10.09 -17.39 -2.32
C GLU A 230 9.61 -17.00 -0.92
N GLN A 231 10.12 -15.89 -0.41
CA GLN A 231 9.75 -15.33 0.89
C GLN A 231 8.24 -15.07 1.00
N GLU A 232 7.65 -15.62 2.06
CA GLU A 232 6.36 -15.20 2.56
C GLU A 232 6.52 -13.94 3.43
N VAL A 233 5.79 -12.89 3.07
CA VAL A 233 5.78 -11.63 3.83
C VAL A 233 4.66 -11.59 4.87
N GLY A 234 3.60 -12.37 4.65
CA GLY A 234 2.41 -12.39 5.50
C GLY A 234 1.81 -10.99 5.66
N PHE A 235 1.47 -10.65 6.89
CA PHE A 235 1.05 -9.29 7.31
C PHE A 235 2.23 -8.48 7.89
N GLY A 236 3.45 -9.00 7.78
CA GLY A 236 4.66 -8.33 8.24
C GLY A 236 5.04 -7.14 7.34
N LYS A 237 5.99 -6.34 7.82
CA LYS A 237 6.57 -5.26 7.00
C LYS A 237 7.56 -5.84 6.01
N PHE A 238 7.53 -5.33 4.79
CA PHE A 238 8.48 -5.66 3.74
C PHE A 238 8.81 -4.42 2.90
N THR A 239 9.92 -4.48 2.17
CA THR A 239 10.30 -3.44 1.20
C THR A 239 10.17 -4.00 -0.21
N LEU A 240 9.55 -3.22 -1.08
CA LEU A 240 9.55 -3.44 -2.52
C LEU A 240 10.28 -2.32 -3.21
N GLU A 241 11.09 -2.66 -4.19
CA GLU A 241 11.73 -1.71 -5.08
C GLU A 241 11.57 -2.16 -6.52
N VAL A 242 11.14 -1.26 -7.38
CA VAL A 242 11.02 -1.47 -8.82
C VAL A 242 11.98 -0.51 -9.49
N ARG A 243 12.90 -1.03 -10.29
CA ARG A 243 13.87 -0.27 -11.08
C ARG A 243 13.59 -0.52 -12.55
N ALA A 244 13.29 0.52 -13.31
CA ALA A 244 13.13 0.47 -14.76
C ALA A 244 14.25 1.29 -15.41
N SER A 245 14.84 0.73 -16.46
CA SER A 245 15.84 1.38 -17.31
C SER A 245 15.70 0.86 -18.74
N ASP A 246 16.52 1.36 -19.67
CA ASP A 246 16.43 0.94 -21.06
C ASP A 246 16.57 -0.58 -21.21
N GLY A 247 15.53 -1.22 -21.78
CA GLY A 247 15.48 -2.67 -22.00
C GLY A 247 15.51 -3.55 -20.75
N LYS A 248 15.36 -2.99 -19.53
CA LYS A 248 15.49 -3.75 -18.28
C LYS A 248 14.53 -3.27 -17.20
N MET A 249 13.97 -4.23 -16.47
CA MET A 249 13.19 -3.99 -15.26
C MET A 249 13.61 -4.97 -14.16
N VAL A 250 13.78 -4.49 -12.94
CA VAL A 250 14.14 -5.30 -11.77
C VAL A 250 13.15 -5.04 -10.65
N VAL A 251 12.56 -6.10 -10.12
CA VAL A 251 11.74 -6.06 -8.90
C VAL A 251 12.54 -6.70 -7.76
N VAL A 252 12.65 -5.99 -6.64
CA VAL A 252 13.42 -6.41 -5.47
C VAL A 252 12.50 -6.53 -4.27
N LEU A 253 12.55 -7.67 -3.59
CA LEU A 253 11.88 -7.89 -2.31
C LEU A 253 12.91 -7.94 -1.18
N ASN A 254 12.72 -7.12 -0.15
CA ASN A 254 13.53 -7.09 1.08
C ASN A 254 15.06 -6.96 0.87
N ASN A 255 15.48 -6.40 -0.28
CA ASN A 255 16.88 -6.29 -0.69
C ASN A 255 17.62 -7.64 -0.77
N SER A 256 16.91 -8.75 -0.84
CA SER A 256 17.48 -10.11 -0.81
C SER A 256 17.06 -10.95 -2.01
N GLU A 257 15.82 -10.82 -2.47
CA GLU A 257 15.32 -11.53 -3.64
C GLU A 257 15.08 -10.58 -4.80
N TYR A 258 15.41 -11.05 -6.01
CA TYR A 258 15.39 -10.26 -7.23
C TYR A 258 14.66 -11.01 -8.33
N LYS A 259 13.78 -10.31 -9.03
CA LYS A 259 13.26 -10.75 -10.32
C LYS A 259 13.68 -9.77 -11.40
N VAL A 260 14.51 -10.24 -12.31
CA VAL A 260 15.04 -9.46 -13.44
C VAL A 260 14.26 -9.81 -14.71
N TYR A 261 13.81 -8.78 -15.41
CA TYR A 261 13.23 -8.84 -16.75
C TYR A 261 14.14 -8.07 -17.70
N GLU A 262 14.91 -8.78 -18.51
CA GLU A 262 15.84 -8.23 -19.50
C GLU A 262 15.72 -9.07 -20.77
N ASN A 263 14.61 -8.89 -21.48
CA ASN A 263 14.21 -9.71 -22.62
C ASN A 263 13.65 -8.86 -23.76
N ILE A 264 13.28 -9.50 -24.87
CA ILE A 264 12.76 -8.81 -26.06
C ILE A 264 11.47 -8.02 -25.77
N HIS A 265 10.64 -8.50 -24.85
CA HIS A 265 9.39 -7.83 -24.49
C HIS A 265 9.66 -6.50 -23.79
N ILE A 266 10.58 -6.47 -22.82
CA ILE A 266 10.97 -5.23 -22.14
C ILE A 266 11.66 -4.26 -23.10
N LYS A 267 12.50 -4.75 -24.02
CA LYS A 267 13.10 -3.90 -25.06
C LYS A 267 12.05 -3.26 -25.96
N LYS A 268 11.07 -4.04 -26.41
CA LYS A 268 9.98 -3.53 -27.27
C LYS A 268 8.98 -2.66 -26.52
N TRP A 269 8.89 -2.79 -25.19
CA TRP A 269 8.07 -1.93 -24.34
C TRP A 269 8.52 -0.46 -24.36
N GLY A 270 9.77 -0.18 -24.74
CA GLY A 270 10.34 1.18 -24.79
C GLY A 270 9.60 2.19 -25.67
N VAL A 271 8.62 1.75 -26.48
CA VAL A 271 7.73 2.63 -27.26
C VAL A 271 6.73 3.42 -26.39
N PHE A 272 6.44 2.96 -25.17
CA PHE A 272 5.44 3.58 -24.30
C PHE A 272 6.05 4.57 -23.30
N GLU A 273 5.28 5.61 -22.98
CA GLU A 273 5.45 6.33 -21.72
C GLU A 273 4.83 5.52 -20.57
N ASN A 274 5.18 5.86 -19.33
CA ASN A 274 4.84 5.09 -18.14
C ASN A 274 4.60 6.02 -16.95
N TYR A 275 3.84 5.52 -16.00
CA TYR A 275 3.71 6.10 -14.67
C TYR A 275 3.62 5.00 -13.62
N PHE A 276 4.21 5.25 -12.45
CA PHE A 276 4.09 4.39 -11.29
C PHE A 276 2.71 4.50 -10.64
N LYS A 277 2.32 3.42 -9.96
CA LYS A 277 1.14 3.37 -9.10
C LYS A 277 1.47 2.61 -7.83
N ALA A 278 0.90 3.05 -6.71
CA ALA A 278 1.10 2.44 -5.40
C ALA A 278 -0.16 2.61 -4.53
N GLY A 279 -0.48 1.61 -3.71
CA GLY A 279 -1.62 1.68 -2.79
C GLY A 279 -2.38 0.36 -2.72
N ASN A 280 -3.69 0.43 -2.92
CA ASN A 280 -4.60 -0.71 -2.83
C ASN A 280 -5.52 -0.74 -4.06
N TYR A 281 -5.14 -1.53 -5.05
CA TYR A 281 -6.03 -1.90 -6.14
C TYR A 281 -6.60 -3.30 -5.89
N PHE A 282 -7.79 -3.33 -5.28
CA PHE A 282 -8.43 -4.53 -4.75
C PHE A 282 -8.95 -5.44 -5.86
N GLN A 283 -8.64 -6.74 -5.84
CA GLN A 283 -8.95 -7.67 -6.95
C GLN A 283 -10.07 -8.66 -6.62
N SER A 284 -11.15 -8.16 -6.01
CA SER A 284 -12.37 -8.93 -5.77
C SER A 284 -13.62 -8.09 -6.04
N ARG A 285 -14.74 -8.76 -6.26
CA ARG A 285 -16.08 -8.18 -6.35
C ARG A 285 -17.04 -8.80 -5.33
N ASP A 286 -16.52 -9.64 -4.45
CA ASP A 286 -17.32 -10.37 -3.48
C ASP A 286 -17.98 -9.39 -2.50
N GLU A 287 -19.25 -9.60 -2.22
CA GLU A 287 -20.01 -8.73 -1.33
C GLU A 287 -19.39 -8.70 0.07
N GLY A 288 -19.21 -7.50 0.63
CA GLY A 288 -18.56 -7.30 1.94
C GLY A 288 -17.04 -7.49 1.95
N ALA A 289 -16.42 -7.79 0.80
CA ALA A 289 -14.97 -7.91 0.71
C ALA A 289 -14.27 -6.54 0.83
N PHE A 290 -13.04 -6.55 1.30
CA PHE A 290 -12.20 -5.37 1.46
C PHE A 290 -10.71 -5.74 1.58
N ALA A 291 -9.87 -4.72 1.48
CA ALA A 291 -8.48 -4.76 1.91
C ALA A 291 -8.01 -3.40 2.45
N THR A 292 -6.96 -3.43 3.26
CA THR A 292 -6.24 -2.25 3.77
C THR A 292 -4.74 -2.47 3.64
N VAL A 293 -4.06 -1.55 2.95
CA VAL A 293 -2.59 -1.60 2.76
C VAL A 293 -1.95 -0.43 3.51
N LYS A 294 -0.85 -0.70 4.22
CA LYS A 294 -0.03 0.28 4.95
C LYS A 294 1.21 0.65 4.16
N TYR A 295 1.46 1.94 3.97
CA TYR A 295 2.75 2.45 3.51
C TYR A 295 3.45 3.25 4.62
N TYR A 296 4.65 2.80 4.98
CA TYR A 296 5.56 3.50 5.89
C TYR A 296 6.42 4.50 5.14
N GLU A 297 6.89 4.11 3.96
CA GLU A 297 7.78 4.89 3.11
C GLU A 297 7.36 4.63 1.65
N LEU A 298 7.40 5.66 0.82
CA LEU A 298 7.21 5.58 -0.63
C LEU A 298 8.02 6.71 -1.27
N GLU A 299 8.94 6.36 -2.15
CA GLU A 299 9.80 7.29 -2.87
C GLU A 299 9.87 6.90 -4.34
N VAL A 300 9.97 7.92 -5.20
CA VAL A 300 10.19 7.77 -6.64
C VAL A 300 11.34 8.67 -7.07
N THR A 301 12.20 8.14 -7.92
CA THR A 301 13.30 8.88 -8.56
C THR A 301 13.35 8.57 -10.05
N HIS A 302 13.81 9.54 -10.84
CA HIS A 302 14.08 9.44 -12.28
C HIS A 302 15.50 9.90 -12.56
#